data_AF-A0A3M1SHF6-F1
#
_entry.id   AF-A0A3M1SHF6-F1
#
_cell.length_a   1.000
_cell.length_b   1.000
_cell.length_c   1.000
_cell.angle_alpha   90.00
_cell.angle_beta   90.00
_cell.angle_gamma   90.00
#
_symmetry.space_group_name_H-M   'P 1'
#
loop_
_entity.id
_entity.type
_entity.pdbx_description
1 polymer ?
#
loop_
_entity_poly.entity_id
_entity_poly.type
_entity_poly.pdbx_seq_one_letter_code
_entity_poly.pdbx_strand_id
1 'polypeptide(L)'
;MIQAVAPTSVAVEWGNRHGVLALDLPDTAVALEIAPHLVPGIDPAERPSPVEGRIVVLQGEARWQSDDIAESLLTPVKELRAGESETTVAALESPVEWVAPKTNLASLLRERAALQLSEEFLADPTRQVALALREAAYHRQQEVAWLAQRGLALLGDVELAAAGLDDVDRKAQWEEIIIELRAAAARSPRTAAAVRDACRRLFEEDGETVYRLLWMYPSEQLPVDSARELVGYLAHARLAVRVLAIWNLEQATGMRMYYEPDAPEARRKPSVERWRARVNNDPTLPGISRKAQ
;
A
#
# COMPACT_ATOMS: atom_id res chain seq x y z
N MET A 1 -9.81 16.06 5.78
CA MET A 1 -9.26 17.44 5.85
C MET A 1 -10.08 18.22 6.87
N ILE A 2 -9.42 18.93 7.77
CA ILE A 2 -10.05 19.81 8.77
C ILE A 2 -9.65 21.23 8.41
N GLN A 3 -10.63 22.12 8.25
CA GLN A 3 -10.40 23.54 8.00
C GLN A 3 -11.13 24.36 9.06
N ALA A 4 -10.36 25.17 9.79
CA ALA A 4 -10.88 26.01 10.85
C ALA A 4 -11.34 27.36 10.29
N VAL A 5 -12.58 27.75 10.58
CA VAL A 5 -13.12 29.09 10.22
C VAL A 5 -12.88 30.10 11.36
N ALA A 6 -12.55 29.60 12.55
CA ALA A 6 -12.21 30.33 13.77
C ALA A 6 -11.33 29.42 14.66
N PRO A 7 -10.62 29.97 15.65
CA PRO A 7 -9.78 29.16 16.54
C PRO A 7 -10.56 28.00 17.16
N THR A 8 -10.11 26.76 16.92
CA THR A 8 -10.85 25.54 17.27
C THR A 8 -9.88 24.46 17.73
N SER A 9 -10.31 23.64 18.68
CA SER A 9 -9.60 22.43 19.09
C SER A 9 -10.41 21.20 18.70
N VAL A 10 -9.75 20.22 18.10
CA VAL A 10 -10.35 18.94 17.70
C VAL A 10 -9.68 17.83 18.48
N ALA A 11 -10.47 17.03 19.21
CA ALA A 11 -9.99 15.78 19.80
C ALA A 11 -9.85 14.74 18.68
N VAL A 12 -8.72 14.07 18.62
CA VAL A 12 -8.43 13.06 17.60
C VAL A 12 -7.94 11.78 18.28
N GLU A 13 -8.51 10.65 17.86
CA GLU A 13 -8.21 9.32 18.41
C GLU A 13 -7.99 8.33 17.26
N TRP A 14 -6.95 7.52 17.34
CA TRP A 14 -6.70 6.38 16.45
C TRP A 14 -5.88 5.30 17.15
N GLY A 15 -6.27 4.04 17.02
CA GLY A 15 -5.63 2.94 17.75
C GLY A 15 -5.64 3.21 19.25
N ASN A 16 -4.45 3.24 19.87
CA ASN A 16 -4.28 3.58 21.29
C ASN A 16 -3.81 5.04 21.51
N ARG A 17 -3.86 5.88 20.48
CA ARG A 17 -3.42 7.29 20.54
C ARG A 17 -4.63 8.20 20.72
N HIS A 18 -4.45 9.16 21.60
CA HIS A 18 -5.38 10.24 21.86
C HIS A 18 -4.58 11.55 21.92
N GLY A 19 -5.14 12.61 21.35
CA GLY A 19 -4.62 13.95 21.54
C GLY A 19 -5.55 15.02 21.02
N VAL A 20 -5.11 16.25 21.20
CA VAL A 20 -5.85 17.46 20.82
C VAL A 20 -5.05 18.19 19.75
N LEU A 21 -5.70 18.44 18.62
CA LEU A 21 -5.21 19.30 17.55
C LEU A 21 -5.85 20.68 17.71
N ALA A 22 -5.07 21.66 18.13
CA ALA A 22 -5.48 23.06 18.20
C ALA A 22 -5.14 23.77 16.88
N LEU A 23 -6.15 24.39 16.28
CA LEU A 23 -6.05 25.24 15.10
C LEU A 23 -6.26 26.68 15.56
N ASP A 24 -5.17 27.39 15.88
CA ASP A 24 -5.25 28.69 16.57
C ASP A 24 -5.58 29.87 15.65
N LEU A 25 -5.40 29.69 14.35
CA LEU A 25 -5.65 30.73 13.34
C LEU A 25 -6.89 30.37 12.50
N PRO A 26 -7.68 31.38 12.11
CA PRO A 26 -8.65 31.22 11.02
C PRO A 26 -7.95 30.75 9.74
N ASP A 27 -8.66 29.96 8.94
CA ASP A 27 -8.18 29.37 7.69
C ASP A 27 -7.00 28.38 7.85
N THR A 28 -6.66 27.95 9.07
CA THR A 28 -5.76 26.82 9.24
C THR A 28 -6.43 25.57 8.66
N ALA A 29 -5.72 24.91 7.74
CA ALA A 29 -6.15 23.68 7.10
C ALA A 29 -5.16 22.56 7.41
N VAL A 30 -5.66 21.42 7.86
CA VAL A 30 -4.86 20.25 8.24
C VAL A 30 -5.39 19.01 7.52
N ALA A 31 -4.47 18.25 6.94
CA ALA A 31 -4.69 16.91 6.45
C ALA A 31 -4.40 15.90 7.56
N LEU A 32 -5.35 15.00 7.79
CA LEU A 32 -5.25 13.88 8.72
C LEU A 32 -5.46 12.61 7.91
N GLU A 33 -4.50 11.71 7.97
CA GLU A 33 -4.53 10.39 7.35
C GLU A 33 -4.37 9.34 8.45
N ILE A 34 -5.26 8.36 8.49
CA ILE A 34 -5.22 7.27 9.45
C ILE A 34 -5.27 5.98 8.64
N ALA A 35 -4.19 5.21 8.68
CA ALA A 35 -4.07 4.01 7.88
C ALA A 35 -3.44 2.87 8.70
N PRO A 36 -3.97 1.64 8.58
CA PRO A 36 -3.27 0.47 9.09
C PRO A 36 -2.04 0.19 8.22
N HIS A 37 -0.95 -0.26 8.84
CA HIS A 37 0.25 -0.66 8.12
C HIS A 37 0.60 -2.12 8.41
N LEU A 38 1.20 -2.79 7.41
CA LEU A 38 1.68 -4.16 7.57
C LEU A 38 2.98 -4.15 8.36
N VAL A 39 3.04 -4.96 9.42
CA VAL A 39 4.30 -5.21 10.15
C VAL A 39 4.98 -6.43 9.54
N PRO A 40 6.22 -6.31 9.04
CA PRO A 40 6.94 -7.43 8.46
C PRO A 40 7.03 -8.63 9.41
N GLY A 41 6.74 -9.82 8.88
CA GLY A 41 6.79 -11.06 9.66
C GLY A 41 5.59 -11.31 10.59
N ILE A 42 4.59 -10.43 10.62
CA ILE A 42 3.34 -10.62 11.37
C ILE A 42 2.19 -10.89 10.40
N ASP A 43 1.53 -12.04 10.50
CA ASP A 43 0.36 -12.35 9.68
C ASP A 43 -0.83 -11.46 10.09
N PRO A 44 -1.32 -10.56 9.21
CA PRO A 44 -2.44 -9.68 9.52
C PRO A 44 -3.76 -10.42 9.74
N ALA A 45 -3.89 -11.67 9.30
CA ALA A 45 -5.07 -12.51 9.56
C ALA A 45 -5.09 -13.06 11.00
N GLU A 46 -3.95 -13.12 11.68
CA GLU A 46 -3.85 -13.59 13.06
C GLU A 46 -3.76 -12.45 14.07
N ARG A 47 -3.09 -11.36 13.69
CA ARG A 47 -2.94 -10.16 14.51
C ARG A 47 -3.31 -8.93 13.70
N PRO A 48 -4.24 -8.08 14.17
CA PRO A 48 -4.57 -6.84 13.48
C PRO A 48 -3.32 -5.99 13.22
N SER A 49 -3.27 -5.38 12.04
CA SER A 49 -2.25 -4.39 11.74
C SER A 49 -2.38 -3.18 12.67
N PRO A 50 -1.27 -2.67 13.23
CA PRO A 50 -1.26 -1.40 13.93
C PRO A 50 -1.66 -0.26 12.99
N VAL A 51 -2.24 0.78 13.58
CA VAL A 51 -2.68 1.98 12.86
C VAL A 51 -1.67 3.10 13.08
N GLU A 52 -1.32 3.78 11.99
CA GLU A 52 -0.51 4.99 12.01
C GLU A 52 -1.38 6.20 11.65
N GLY A 53 -1.23 7.26 12.43
CA GLY A 53 -1.80 8.57 12.14
C GLY A 53 -0.74 9.50 11.57
N ARG A 54 -1.06 10.18 10.48
CA ARG A 54 -0.22 11.21 9.87
C ARG A 54 -0.99 12.54 9.84
N ILE A 55 -0.37 13.58 10.39
CA ILE A 55 -0.92 14.95 10.42
C ILE A 55 0.01 15.86 9.63
N VAL A 56 -0.55 16.56 8.64
CA VAL A 56 0.17 17.54 7.82
C VAL A 56 -0.62 18.84 7.78
N VAL A 57 0.03 19.95 8.14
CA VAL A 57 -0.57 21.28 8.00
C VAL A 57 -0.46 21.69 6.53
N LEU A 58 -1.56 22.14 5.94
CA LEU A 58 -1.60 22.59 4.55
C LEU A 58 -1.49 24.11 4.48
N GLN A 59 -2.11 24.79 5.44
CA GLN A 59 -2.15 26.23 5.57
C GLN A 59 -2.25 26.61 7.05
N GLY A 60 -1.59 27.71 7.43
CA GLY A 60 -1.58 28.20 8.81
C GLY A 60 -0.64 27.40 9.71
N GLU A 61 -1.00 27.32 10.98
CA GLU A 61 -0.26 26.61 12.02
C GLU A 61 -1.23 25.83 12.91
N ALA A 62 -0.78 24.67 13.40
CA ALA A 62 -1.54 23.85 14.32
C ALA A 62 -0.64 23.36 15.46
N ARG A 63 -1.21 23.20 16.66
CA ARG A 63 -0.52 22.60 17.80
C ARG A 63 -1.12 21.24 18.10
N TRP A 64 -0.25 20.25 18.24
CA TRP A 64 -0.63 18.90 18.68
C TRP A 64 -0.20 18.69 20.12
N GLN A 65 -1.10 18.16 20.94
CA GLN A 65 -0.82 17.75 22.31
C GLN A 65 -1.34 16.34 22.54
N SER A 66 -0.49 15.46 23.06
CA SER A 66 -0.85 14.10 23.47
C SER A 66 -0.09 13.73 24.75
N ASP A 67 -0.44 12.61 25.37
CA ASP A 67 0.23 12.17 26.61
C ASP A 67 1.73 11.84 26.39
N ASP A 68 2.09 11.44 25.17
CA ASP A 68 3.44 10.98 24.82
C ASP A 68 4.41 12.09 24.34
N ILE A 69 3.89 13.26 23.93
CA ILE A 69 4.73 14.38 23.50
C ILE A 69 4.17 15.66 24.11
N ALA A 70 5.09 16.45 24.69
CA ALA A 70 4.82 17.85 24.97
C ALA A 70 4.31 18.57 23.71
N GLU A 71 3.53 19.64 23.92
CA GLU A 71 2.92 20.42 22.85
C GLU A 71 3.89 20.68 21.67
N SER A 72 3.46 20.28 20.47
CA SER A 72 4.26 20.35 19.25
C SER A 72 3.63 21.28 18.24
N LEU A 73 4.39 22.29 17.79
CA LEU A 73 3.98 23.20 16.72
C LEU A 73 4.23 22.60 15.34
N LEU A 74 3.15 22.42 14.60
CA LEU A 74 3.10 21.96 13.21
C LEU A 74 2.91 23.15 12.28
N THR A 75 3.74 23.19 11.24
CA THR A 75 3.71 24.21 10.18
C THR A 75 3.64 23.50 8.82
N PRO A 76 3.39 24.19 7.69
CA PRO A 76 3.17 23.52 6.40
C PRO A 76 4.36 22.72 5.85
N VAL A 77 5.53 22.84 6.47
CA VAL A 77 6.76 22.12 6.12
C VAL A 77 7.06 20.97 7.09
N LYS A 78 6.17 20.70 8.04
CA LYS A 78 6.30 19.62 9.02
C LYS A 78 5.19 18.60 8.86
N GLU A 79 5.54 17.35 9.15
CA GLU A 79 4.58 16.28 9.37
C GLU A 79 4.77 15.68 10.76
N LEU A 80 3.65 15.29 11.36
CA LEU A 80 3.64 14.44 12.55
C LEU A 80 3.20 13.05 12.12
N ARG A 81 3.98 12.02 12.51
CA ARG A 81 3.63 10.62 12.37
C ARG A 81 3.55 9.97 13.73
N ALA A 82 2.48 9.22 13.97
CA ALA A 82 2.20 8.60 15.24
C ALA A 82 1.74 7.16 15.04
N GLY A 83 2.64 6.22 15.30
CA GLY A 83 2.34 4.79 15.39
C GLY A 83 2.09 4.35 16.83
N GLU A 84 2.04 3.04 17.08
CA GLU A 84 1.80 2.50 18.43
C GLU A 84 2.93 2.78 19.43
N SER A 85 4.19 2.79 18.98
CA SER A 85 5.34 2.90 19.89
C SER A 85 5.99 4.27 19.90
N GLU A 86 5.92 5.02 18.80
CA GLU A 86 6.61 6.30 18.68
C GLU A 86 5.73 7.33 18.00
N THR A 87 5.92 8.59 18.38
CA THR A 87 5.41 9.75 17.65
C THR A 87 6.59 10.62 17.27
N THR A 88 6.69 10.99 16.00
CA THR A 88 7.78 11.78 15.46
C THR A 88 7.24 13.01 14.75
N VAL A 89 8.00 14.10 14.81
CA VAL A 89 7.74 15.31 14.04
C VAL A 89 8.96 15.55 13.15
N ALA A 90 8.75 15.52 11.84
CA ALA A 90 9.80 15.61 10.84
C ALA A 90 9.45 16.64 9.76
N ALA A 91 10.43 16.94 8.89
CA ALA A 91 10.18 17.76 7.71
C ALA A 91 9.29 16.99 6.73
N LEU A 92 8.33 17.69 6.10
CA LEU A 92 7.50 17.13 5.06
C LEU A 92 8.34 16.91 3.79
N GLU A 93 8.65 15.66 3.48
CA GLU A 93 9.48 15.31 2.31
C GLU A 93 8.72 15.43 1.00
N SER A 94 7.41 15.19 1.01
CA SER A 94 6.56 15.29 -0.17
C SER A 94 5.11 15.63 0.19
N PRO A 95 4.38 16.34 -0.70
CA PRO A 95 2.98 16.66 -0.47
C PRO A 95 2.13 15.39 -0.37
N VAL A 96 1.08 15.45 0.45
CA VAL A 96 0.13 14.35 0.62
C VAL A 96 -0.67 14.16 -0.68
N GLU A 97 -0.62 12.96 -1.26
CA GLU A 97 -1.13 12.72 -2.61
C GLU A 97 -2.64 12.97 -2.76
N TRP A 98 -3.46 12.60 -1.77
CA TRP A 98 -4.91 12.85 -1.84
C TRP A 98 -5.29 14.32 -1.64
N VAL A 99 -4.37 15.15 -1.14
CA VAL A 99 -4.56 16.60 -0.98
C VAL A 99 -4.17 17.35 -2.24
N ALA A 100 -3.02 16.98 -2.81
CA ALA A 100 -2.47 17.59 -4.02
C ALA A 100 -2.07 16.50 -5.02
N PRO A 101 -3.05 15.84 -5.66
CA PRO A 101 -2.78 14.73 -6.56
C PRO A 101 -1.95 15.19 -7.74
N LYS A 102 -0.93 14.41 -8.09
CA LYS A 102 -0.10 14.68 -9.27
C LYS A 102 -0.98 14.61 -10.51
N THR A 103 -1.21 15.75 -11.15
CA THR A 103 -1.99 15.79 -12.38
C THR A 103 -1.18 15.23 -13.53
N ASN A 104 -1.65 14.12 -14.11
CA ASN A 104 -1.11 13.52 -15.31
C ASN A 104 -2.25 12.88 -16.12
N LEU A 105 -1.95 12.36 -17.32
CA LEU A 105 -2.98 11.75 -18.17
C LEU A 105 -3.69 10.60 -17.46
N ALA A 106 -2.97 9.76 -16.72
CA ALA A 106 -3.57 8.65 -15.99
C ALA A 106 -4.51 9.13 -14.87
N SER A 107 -4.16 10.18 -14.14
CA SER A 107 -5.03 10.75 -13.09
C SER A 107 -6.33 11.30 -13.67
N LEU A 108 -6.27 11.99 -14.82
CA LEU A 108 -7.45 12.52 -15.51
C LEU A 108 -8.38 11.41 -16.05
N LEU A 109 -7.79 10.34 -16.60
CA LEU A 109 -8.57 9.19 -17.07
C LEU A 109 -9.27 8.46 -15.91
N ARG A 110 -8.59 8.32 -14.76
CA ARG A 110 -9.19 7.75 -13.54
C ARG A 110 -10.31 8.63 -12.99
N GLU A 111 -10.15 9.95 -12.97
CA GLU A 111 -11.18 10.88 -12.53
C GLU A 111 -12.45 10.78 -13.40
N ARG A 112 -12.27 10.71 -14.73
CA ARG A 112 -13.38 10.47 -15.65
C ARG A 112 -14.07 9.12 -15.40
N ALA A 113 -13.32 8.06 -15.15
CA ALA A 113 -13.87 6.75 -14.83
C ALA A 113 -14.65 6.76 -13.50
N ALA A 114 -14.17 7.50 -12.49
CA ALA A 114 -14.85 7.67 -11.22
C ALA A 114 -16.18 8.40 -11.35
N LEU A 115 -16.23 9.46 -12.18
CA LEU A 115 -17.47 10.15 -12.50
C LEU A 115 -18.47 9.21 -13.17
N GLN A 116 -18.03 8.44 -14.17
CA GLN A 116 -18.90 7.48 -14.85
C GLN A 116 -19.49 6.44 -13.89
N LEU A 117 -18.65 5.80 -13.05
CA LEU A 117 -19.12 4.83 -12.06
C LEU A 117 -20.09 5.47 -11.07
N SER A 118 -19.80 6.70 -10.63
CA SER A 118 -20.66 7.42 -9.68
C SER A 118 -22.03 7.73 -10.29
N GLU A 119 -22.08 8.17 -11.55
CA GLU A 119 -23.33 8.40 -12.28
C GLU A 119 -24.15 7.10 -12.41
N GLU A 120 -23.50 5.98 -12.73
CA GLU A 120 -24.16 4.66 -12.80
C GLU A 120 -24.77 4.23 -11.45
N PHE A 121 -24.10 4.51 -10.32
CA PHE A 121 -24.64 4.22 -8.99
C PHE A 121 -25.77 5.18 -8.57
N LEU A 122 -25.66 6.46 -8.94
CA LEU A 122 -26.69 7.45 -8.64
C LEU A 122 -27.98 7.24 -9.46
N ALA A 123 -27.88 6.65 -10.65
CA ALA A 123 -29.01 6.36 -11.53
C ALA A 123 -29.97 5.31 -10.94
N ASP A 124 -29.49 4.35 -10.15
CA ASP A 124 -30.32 3.36 -9.45
C ASP A 124 -29.87 3.16 -8.00
N PRO A 125 -30.43 3.94 -7.05
CA PRO A 125 -30.12 3.84 -5.63
C PRO A 125 -30.51 2.51 -4.97
N THR A 126 -31.34 1.69 -5.63
CA THR A 126 -31.76 0.38 -5.11
C THR A 126 -30.78 -0.74 -5.46
N ARG A 127 -29.87 -0.46 -6.39
CA ARG A 127 -28.90 -1.42 -6.88
C ARG A 127 -27.83 -1.70 -5.83
N GLN A 128 -27.50 -2.98 -5.66
CA GLN A 128 -26.41 -3.38 -4.78
C GLN A 128 -25.06 -2.96 -5.37
N VAL A 129 -24.34 -2.09 -4.65
CA VAL A 129 -23.03 -1.54 -5.07
C VAL A 129 -22.05 -2.64 -5.47
N ALA A 130 -21.96 -3.71 -4.68
CA ALA A 130 -21.06 -4.83 -4.97
C ALA A 130 -21.37 -5.53 -6.30
N LEU A 131 -22.65 -5.70 -6.65
CA LEU A 131 -23.06 -6.29 -7.92
C LEU A 131 -22.69 -5.38 -9.09
N ALA A 132 -22.99 -4.09 -8.97
CA ALA A 132 -22.69 -3.10 -10.00
C ALA A 132 -21.17 -2.98 -10.24
N LEU A 133 -20.36 -3.00 -9.18
CA LEU A 133 -18.90 -3.05 -9.29
C LEU A 133 -18.40 -4.34 -9.98
N ARG A 134 -18.99 -5.51 -9.70
CA ARG A 134 -18.59 -6.76 -10.39
C ARG A 134 -18.87 -6.72 -11.88
N GLU A 135 -19.99 -6.14 -12.30
CA GLU A 135 -20.27 -5.97 -13.73
C GLU A 135 -19.30 -4.97 -14.37
N ALA A 136 -19.06 -3.83 -13.70
CA ALA A 136 -18.14 -2.82 -14.17
C ALA A 136 -16.67 -3.29 -14.19
N ALA A 137 -16.29 -4.29 -13.39
CA ALA A 137 -14.94 -4.86 -13.36
C ALA A 137 -14.51 -5.52 -14.68
N TYR A 138 -15.45 -5.77 -15.60
CA TYR A 138 -15.21 -6.27 -16.96
C TYR A 138 -15.49 -5.22 -18.04
N HIS A 139 -15.62 -3.95 -17.66
CA HIS A 139 -15.89 -2.87 -18.60
C HIS A 139 -14.75 -2.73 -19.62
N ARG A 140 -15.11 -2.39 -20.87
CA ARG A 140 -14.15 -2.27 -21.99
C ARG A 140 -13.08 -1.19 -21.79
N GLN A 141 -13.37 -0.16 -20.99
CA GLN A 141 -12.40 0.86 -20.60
C GLN A 141 -11.67 0.37 -19.36
N GLN A 142 -10.34 0.24 -19.47
CA GLN A 142 -9.50 -0.36 -18.43
C GLN A 142 -9.56 0.43 -17.12
N GLU A 143 -9.71 1.75 -17.18
CA GLU A 143 -9.76 2.62 -16.00
C GLU A 143 -11.04 2.40 -15.20
N VAL A 144 -12.18 2.18 -15.87
CA VAL A 144 -13.45 1.83 -15.22
C VAL A 144 -13.37 0.45 -14.60
N ALA A 145 -12.88 -0.53 -15.37
CA ALA A 145 -12.69 -1.90 -14.88
C ALA A 145 -11.77 -1.97 -13.67
N TRP A 146 -10.65 -1.24 -13.73
CA TRP A 146 -9.69 -1.15 -12.64
C TRP A 146 -10.29 -0.47 -11.40
N LEU A 147 -10.94 0.67 -11.56
CA LEU A 147 -11.55 1.39 -10.43
C LEU A 147 -12.67 0.57 -9.78
N ALA A 148 -13.44 -0.17 -10.58
CA ALA A 148 -14.45 -1.08 -10.06
C ALA A 148 -13.84 -2.22 -9.22
N GLN A 149 -12.72 -2.80 -9.67
CA GLN A 149 -11.99 -3.82 -8.92
C GLN A 149 -11.40 -3.28 -7.61
N ARG A 150 -10.87 -2.05 -7.60
CA ARG A 150 -10.45 -1.37 -6.36
C ARG A 150 -11.64 -1.18 -5.42
N GLY A 151 -12.79 -0.78 -5.95
CA GLY A 151 -14.04 -0.69 -5.18
C GLY A 151 -14.42 -2.02 -4.53
N LEU A 152 -14.34 -3.13 -5.28
CA LEU A 152 -14.56 -4.48 -4.73
C LEU A 152 -13.56 -4.83 -3.62
N ALA A 153 -12.27 -4.53 -3.81
CA ALA A 153 -11.24 -4.77 -2.81
C ALA A 153 -11.48 -3.96 -1.51
N LEU A 154 -12.00 -2.73 -1.62
CA LEU A 154 -12.43 -1.92 -0.48
C LEU A 154 -13.62 -2.56 0.26
N LEU A 155 -14.51 -3.25 -0.45
CA LEU A 155 -15.61 -4.03 0.12
C LEU A 155 -15.17 -5.43 0.62
N GLY A 156 -13.89 -5.77 0.48
CA GLY A 156 -13.32 -7.07 0.87
C GLY A 156 -13.45 -8.18 -0.19
N ASP A 157 -14.00 -7.88 -1.37
CA ASP A 157 -13.98 -8.77 -2.52
C ASP A 157 -12.69 -8.55 -3.33
N VAL A 158 -11.66 -9.34 -3.00
CA VAL A 158 -10.29 -9.16 -3.47
C VAL A 158 -9.91 -10.13 -4.59
N GLU A 159 -10.82 -11.00 -5.01
CA GLU A 159 -10.50 -12.12 -5.91
C GLU A 159 -10.04 -11.65 -7.29
N LEU A 160 -10.70 -10.64 -7.85
CA LEU A 160 -10.31 -10.07 -9.15
C LEU A 160 -8.97 -9.33 -9.09
N ALA A 161 -8.67 -8.67 -7.97
CA ALA A 161 -7.37 -8.04 -7.76
C ALA A 161 -6.27 -9.10 -7.65
N ALA A 162 -6.48 -10.14 -6.82
CA ALA A 162 -5.55 -11.24 -6.66
C ALA A 162 -5.26 -11.93 -8.00
N ALA A 163 -6.30 -12.27 -8.78
CA ALA A 163 -6.14 -12.92 -10.08
C ALA A 163 -5.25 -12.12 -11.05
N GLY A 164 -5.26 -10.80 -10.96
CA GLY A 164 -4.42 -9.94 -11.80
C GLY A 164 -2.91 -10.09 -11.59
N LEU A 165 -2.46 -10.71 -10.49
CA LEU A 165 -1.04 -11.02 -10.25
C LEU A 165 -0.47 -12.08 -11.22
N ASP A 166 -1.33 -12.93 -11.78
CA ASP A 166 -0.94 -14.01 -12.71
C ASP A 166 -1.38 -13.70 -14.15
N ASP A 167 -1.80 -12.46 -14.41
CA ASP A 167 -2.26 -11.98 -15.72
C ASP A 167 -1.21 -11.06 -16.36
N VAL A 168 -0.66 -11.48 -17.50
CA VAL A 168 0.37 -10.75 -18.25
C VAL A 168 -0.20 -9.47 -18.87
N ASP A 169 -1.48 -9.44 -19.24
CA ASP A 169 -2.12 -8.27 -19.84
C ASP A 169 -2.26 -7.13 -18.81
N ARG A 170 -2.15 -7.45 -17.52
CA ARG A 170 -2.17 -6.51 -16.39
C ARG A 170 -0.79 -6.12 -15.89
N LYS A 171 0.27 -6.40 -16.63
CA LYS A 171 1.66 -6.05 -16.25
C LYS A 171 1.84 -4.61 -15.81
N ALA A 172 1.18 -3.67 -16.47
CA ALA A 172 1.24 -2.24 -16.12
C ALA A 172 0.58 -1.89 -14.77
N GLN A 173 -0.30 -2.77 -14.27
CA GLN A 173 -1.11 -2.58 -13.06
C GLN A 173 -0.61 -3.39 -11.87
N TRP A 174 0.36 -4.30 -12.05
CA TRP A 174 0.80 -5.18 -10.96
C TRP A 174 1.21 -4.45 -9.69
N GLU A 175 1.92 -3.32 -9.81
CA GLU A 175 2.29 -2.53 -8.65
C GLU A 175 1.06 -2.02 -7.88
N GLU A 176 0.08 -1.47 -8.60
CA GLU A 176 -1.17 -1.00 -7.99
C GLU A 176 -1.96 -2.18 -7.38
N ILE A 177 -2.01 -3.33 -8.04
CA ILE A 177 -2.64 -4.56 -7.52
C ILE A 177 -1.99 -5.00 -6.21
N ILE A 178 -0.65 -5.01 -6.14
CA ILE A 178 0.08 -5.40 -4.92
C ILE A 178 -0.24 -4.42 -3.79
N ILE A 179 -0.22 -3.11 -4.07
CA ILE A 179 -0.54 -2.08 -3.08
C ILE A 179 -1.97 -2.26 -2.55
N GLU A 180 -2.94 -2.52 -3.42
CA GLU A 180 -4.34 -2.73 -3.03
C GLU A 180 -4.54 -4.00 -2.20
N LEU A 181 -3.91 -5.11 -2.58
CA LEU A 181 -3.98 -6.36 -1.80
C LEU A 181 -3.32 -6.20 -0.43
N ARG A 182 -2.19 -5.48 -0.35
CA ARG A 182 -1.53 -5.14 0.90
C ARG A 182 -2.41 -4.25 1.78
N ALA A 183 -3.03 -3.23 1.22
CA ALA A 183 -3.95 -2.35 1.93
C ALA A 183 -5.19 -3.12 2.42
N ALA A 184 -5.73 -4.02 1.61
CA ALA A 184 -6.83 -4.90 1.99
C ALA A 184 -6.43 -5.84 3.14
N ALA A 185 -5.24 -6.43 3.09
CA ALA A 185 -4.73 -7.28 4.16
C ALA A 185 -4.51 -6.49 5.47
N ALA A 186 -3.95 -5.28 5.40
CA ALA A 186 -3.74 -4.44 6.58
C ALA A 186 -5.05 -3.98 7.23
N ARG A 187 -6.14 -3.86 6.48
CA ARG A 187 -7.39 -3.25 6.94
C ARG A 187 -7.99 -3.93 8.17
N SER A 188 -7.99 -5.26 8.21
CA SER A 188 -8.53 -6.05 9.31
C SER A 188 -8.15 -7.54 9.18
N PRO A 189 -8.19 -8.33 10.27
CA PRO A 189 -8.00 -9.78 10.19
C PRO A 189 -8.99 -10.47 9.25
N ARG A 190 -10.23 -9.97 9.15
CA ARG A 190 -11.25 -10.51 8.23
C ARG A 190 -10.87 -10.32 6.78
N THR A 191 -10.41 -9.13 6.40
CA THR A 191 -10.01 -8.84 5.02
C THR A 191 -8.68 -9.50 4.68
N ALA A 192 -7.75 -9.61 5.63
CA ALA A 192 -6.53 -10.43 5.49
C ALA A 192 -6.87 -11.90 5.21
N ALA A 193 -7.81 -12.49 5.96
CA ALA A 193 -8.29 -13.84 5.71
C ALA A 193 -8.92 -13.96 4.31
N ALA A 194 -9.69 -12.97 3.86
CA ALA A 194 -10.25 -12.95 2.50
C ALA A 194 -9.16 -12.93 1.41
N VAL A 195 -8.08 -12.15 1.61
CA VAL A 195 -6.91 -12.14 0.72
C VAL A 195 -6.21 -13.50 0.72
N ARG A 196 -5.99 -14.10 1.88
CA ARG A 196 -5.40 -15.44 2.00
C ARG A 196 -6.23 -16.50 1.28
N ASP A 197 -7.54 -16.50 1.50
CA ASP A 197 -8.45 -17.46 0.88
C ASP A 197 -8.53 -17.28 -0.63
N ALA A 198 -8.53 -16.04 -1.12
CA ALA A 198 -8.44 -15.76 -2.56
C ALA A 198 -7.13 -16.30 -3.15
N CYS A 199 -5.99 -16.09 -2.48
CA CYS A 199 -4.71 -16.63 -2.94
C CYS A 199 -4.70 -18.16 -2.97
N ARG A 200 -5.24 -18.83 -1.95
CA ARG A 200 -5.39 -20.30 -1.91
C ARG A 200 -6.25 -20.82 -3.05
N ARG A 201 -7.38 -20.18 -3.35
CA ARG A 201 -8.27 -20.58 -4.43
C ARG A 201 -7.63 -20.41 -5.81
N LEU A 202 -6.93 -19.31 -6.03
CA LEU A 202 -6.42 -18.92 -7.35
C LEU A 202 -5.07 -19.56 -7.69
N PHE A 203 -4.22 -19.80 -6.69
CA PHE A 203 -2.83 -20.22 -6.90
C PHE A 203 -2.52 -21.62 -6.35
N GLU A 204 -3.53 -22.36 -5.89
CA GLU A 204 -3.41 -23.75 -5.46
C GLU A 204 -2.29 -23.93 -4.42
N GLU A 205 -1.28 -24.76 -4.72
CA GLU A 205 -0.13 -25.03 -3.85
C GLU A 205 0.72 -23.78 -3.56
N ASP A 206 0.68 -22.76 -4.43
CA ASP A 206 1.39 -21.51 -4.26
C ASP A 206 0.62 -20.45 -3.47
N GLY A 207 -0.66 -20.70 -3.16
CA GLY A 207 -1.54 -19.70 -2.54
C GLY A 207 -1.00 -19.13 -1.22
N GLU A 208 -0.44 -19.98 -0.37
CA GLU A 208 0.19 -19.52 0.88
C GLU A 208 1.45 -18.69 0.63
N THR A 209 2.24 -19.06 -0.37
CA THR A 209 3.45 -18.32 -0.75
C THR A 209 3.08 -16.93 -1.28
N VAL A 210 2.08 -16.84 -2.16
CA VAL A 210 1.58 -15.57 -2.69
C VAL A 210 1.04 -14.69 -1.57
N TYR A 211 0.22 -15.22 -0.67
CA TYR A 211 -0.30 -14.48 0.48
C TYR A 211 0.85 -13.95 1.36
N ARG A 212 1.80 -14.82 1.70
CA ARG A 212 2.93 -14.48 2.58
C ARG A 212 3.82 -13.39 1.98
N LEU A 213 4.06 -13.43 0.68
CA LEU A 213 4.84 -12.42 -0.05
C LEU A 213 4.23 -11.01 0.00
N LEU A 214 2.92 -10.88 0.32
CA LEU A 214 2.28 -9.58 0.49
C LEU A 214 2.67 -8.87 1.79
N TRP A 215 3.11 -9.56 2.84
CA TRP A 215 3.33 -8.93 4.16
C TRP A 215 4.61 -9.35 4.87
N MET A 216 5.24 -10.47 4.49
CA MET A 216 6.35 -11.04 5.24
C MET A 216 7.62 -10.18 5.21
N TYR A 217 7.91 -9.55 4.08
CA TYR A 217 9.20 -8.90 3.87
C TYR A 217 9.15 -7.41 4.21
N PRO A 218 10.18 -6.88 4.89
CA PRO A 218 10.29 -5.46 5.14
C PRO A 218 10.53 -4.70 3.83
N SER A 219 9.92 -3.51 3.73
CA SER A 219 10.19 -2.57 2.64
C SER A 219 11.56 -1.91 2.77
N GLU A 220 12.15 -1.91 3.96
CA GLU A 220 13.42 -1.28 4.25
C GLU A 220 14.32 -2.29 4.98
N GLN A 221 15.53 -2.52 4.46
CA GLN A 221 16.54 -3.41 5.06
C GLN A 221 16.12 -4.89 5.17
N LEU A 222 16.23 -5.60 4.05
CA LEU A 222 15.97 -7.02 3.94
C LEU A 222 17.14 -7.86 4.53
N PRO A 223 16.89 -8.79 5.47
CA PRO A 223 17.92 -9.72 5.91
C PRO A 223 18.46 -10.55 4.72
N VAL A 224 19.77 -10.84 4.71
CA VAL A 224 20.41 -11.57 3.60
C VAL A 224 19.73 -12.91 3.28
N ASP A 225 19.23 -13.62 4.29
CA ASP A 225 18.54 -14.91 4.08
C ASP A 225 17.17 -14.72 3.40
N SER A 226 16.43 -13.68 3.80
CA SER A 226 15.19 -13.27 3.13
C SER A 226 15.44 -12.83 1.68
N ALA A 227 16.55 -12.11 1.44
CA ALA A 227 16.95 -11.76 0.08
C ALA A 227 17.26 -13.00 -0.77
N ARG A 228 17.96 -13.99 -0.21
CA ARG A 228 18.22 -15.26 -0.91
C ARG A 228 16.93 -16.01 -1.25
N GLU A 229 15.97 -16.03 -0.32
CA GLU A 229 14.66 -16.65 -0.53
C GLU A 229 13.90 -15.95 -1.68
N LEU A 230 13.82 -14.62 -1.66
CA LEU A 230 13.19 -13.84 -2.74
C LEU A 230 13.87 -14.06 -4.09
N VAL A 231 15.21 -14.12 -4.13
CA VAL A 231 15.94 -14.44 -5.37
C VAL A 231 15.63 -15.86 -5.85
N GLY A 232 15.43 -16.81 -4.93
CA GLY A 232 14.92 -18.15 -5.24
C GLY A 232 13.56 -18.11 -5.94
N TYR A 233 12.65 -17.27 -5.45
CA TYR A 233 11.32 -17.07 -6.04
C TYR A 233 11.33 -16.44 -7.44
N LEU A 234 12.41 -15.77 -7.86
CA LEU A 234 12.54 -15.29 -9.26
C LEU A 234 12.59 -16.44 -10.28
N ALA A 235 12.96 -17.66 -9.86
CA ALA A 235 12.94 -18.84 -10.72
C ALA A 235 11.62 -19.63 -10.64
N HIS A 236 10.64 -19.18 -9.85
CA HIS A 236 9.41 -19.93 -9.58
C HIS A 236 8.56 -20.15 -10.84
N ALA A 237 7.79 -21.24 -10.89
CA ALA A 237 6.93 -21.58 -12.04
C ALA A 237 5.71 -20.64 -12.18
N ARG A 238 5.12 -20.23 -11.05
CA ARG A 238 4.00 -19.27 -10.97
C ARG A 238 4.42 -17.82 -11.22
N LEU A 239 3.65 -17.08 -12.03
CA LEU A 239 3.94 -15.69 -12.36
C LEU A 239 3.70 -14.78 -11.14
N ALA A 240 2.59 -14.95 -10.42
CA ALA A 240 2.29 -14.17 -9.21
C ALA A 240 3.44 -14.20 -8.18
N VAL A 241 4.05 -15.37 -7.96
CA VAL A 241 5.22 -15.51 -7.05
C VAL A 241 6.41 -14.70 -7.55
N ARG A 242 6.72 -14.74 -8.85
CA ARG A 242 7.82 -13.98 -9.44
C ARG A 242 7.58 -12.47 -9.41
N VAL A 243 6.34 -12.04 -9.65
CA VAL A 243 5.91 -10.63 -9.61
C VAL A 243 6.10 -10.07 -8.22
N LEU A 244 5.60 -10.76 -7.19
CA LEU A 244 5.75 -10.33 -5.81
C LEU A 244 7.21 -10.39 -5.34
N ALA A 245 7.97 -11.39 -5.76
CA ALA A 245 9.37 -11.52 -5.37
C ALA A 245 10.24 -10.36 -5.89
N ILE A 246 10.09 -10.00 -7.19
CA ILE A 246 10.83 -8.86 -7.72
C ILE A 246 10.35 -7.54 -7.12
N TRP A 247 9.04 -7.40 -6.86
CA TRP A 247 8.51 -6.21 -6.20
C TRP A 247 9.14 -6.03 -4.81
N ASN A 248 9.17 -7.07 -3.98
CA ASN A 248 9.79 -6.99 -2.64
C ASN A 248 11.30 -6.68 -2.69
N LEU A 249 12.03 -7.26 -3.66
CA LEU A 249 13.45 -6.92 -3.88
C LEU A 249 13.63 -5.46 -4.31
N GLU A 250 12.76 -4.95 -5.18
CA GLU A 250 12.79 -3.58 -5.67
C GLU A 250 12.47 -2.58 -4.55
N GLN A 251 11.49 -2.87 -3.70
CA GLN A 251 11.18 -2.04 -2.53
C GLN A 251 12.37 -1.97 -1.56
N ALA A 252 12.96 -3.12 -1.23
CA ALA A 252 14.07 -3.16 -0.27
C ALA A 252 15.36 -2.51 -0.81
N THR A 253 15.66 -2.68 -2.10
CA THR A 253 17.00 -2.36 -2.65
C THR A 253 17.01 -1.19 -3.62
N GLY A 254 15.85 -0.73 -4.08
CA GLY A 254 15.72 0.24 -5.18
C GLY A 254 16.14 -0.31 -6.54
N MET A 255 16.30 -1.64 -6.68
CA MET A 255 16.84 -2.28 -7.88
C MET A 255 15.94 -3.37 -8.43
N ARG A 256 15.79 -3.40 -9.75
CA ARG A 256 15.07 -4.45 -10.50
C ARG A 256 15.98 -5.33 -11.38
N MET A 257 17.20 -4.87 -11.66
CA MET A 257 18.21 -5.54 -12.51
C MET A 257 17.71 -6.01 -13.89
N TYR A 258 16.80 -5.25 -14.52
CA TYR A 258 16.19 -5.61 -15.82
C TYR A 258 15.48 -6.97 -15.80
N TYR A 259 15.00 -7.40 -14.63
CA TYR A 259 14.26 -8.65 -14.52
C TYR A 259 12.80 -8.46 -14.98
N GLU A 260 12.35 -9.36 -15.85
CA GLU A 260 10.99 -9.42 -16.39
C GLU A 260 10.32 -10.73 -15.91
N PRO A 261 9.32 -10.68 -15.01
CA PRO A 261 8.71 -11.88 -14.45
C PRO A 261 7.89 -12.69 -15.46
N ASP A 262 7.38 -12.05 -16.51
CA ASP A 262 6.64 -12.66 -17.63
C ASP A 262 7.53 -13.26 -18.72
N ALA A 263 8.83 -12.91 -18.74
CA ALA A 263 9.73 -13.42 -19.76
C ALA A 263 9.93 -14.95 -19.62
N PRO A 264 10.21 -15.67 -20.73
CA PRO A 264 10.58 -17.08 -20.69
C PRO A 264 11.79 -17.34 -19.80
N GLU A 265 11.87 -18.53 -19.20
CA GLU A 265 12.93 -18.90 -18.25
C GLU A 265 14.35 -18.63 -18.79
N ALA A 266 14.60 -18.96 -20.06
CA ALA A 266 15.89 -18.73 -20.71
C ALA A 266 16.34 -17.25 -20.68
N ARG A 267 15.39 -16.29 -20.74
CA ARG A 267 15.66 -14.85 -20.63
C ARG A 267 15.76 -14.39 -19.18
N ARG A 268 15.06 -15.03 -18.24
CA ARG A 268 15.11 -14.69 -16.81
C ARG A 268 16.40 -15.17 -16.14
N LYS A 269 16.88 -16.36 -16.50
CA LYS A 269 18.02 -17.04 -15.85
C LYS A 269 19.27 -16.16 -15.66
N PRO A 270 19.75 -15.40 -16.67
CA PRO A 270 20.90 -14.51 -16.47
C PRO A 270 20.66 -13.42 -15.42
N SER A 271 19.44 -12.87 -15.34
CA SER A 271 19.08 -11.89 -14.30
C SER A 271 19.01 -12.52 -12.92
N VAL A 272 18.50 -13.76 -12.81
CA VAL A 272 18.48 -14.51 -11.55
C VAL A 272 19.91 -14.80 -11.07
N GLU A 273 20.82 -15.22 -11.94
CA GLU A 273 22.22 -15.47 -11.55
C GLU A 273 22.94 -14.18 -11.13
N ARG A 274 22.66 -13.05 -11.78
CA ARG A 274 23.18 -11.74 -11.34
C ARG A 274 22.68 -11.37 -9.95
N TRP A 275 21.39 -11.58 -9.67
CA TRP A 275 20.83 -11.39 -8.33
C TRP A 275 21.51 -12.28 -7.30
N ARG A 276 21.68 -13.57 -7.58
CA ARG A 276 22.36 -14.53 -6.70
C ARG A 276 23.80 -14.11 -6.40
N ALA A 277 24.55 -13.76 -7.44
CA ALA A 277 25.92 -13.30 -7.30
C ALA A 277 26.00 -12.07 -6.39
N ARG A 278 25.06 -11.13 -6.54
CA ARG A 278 25.08 -9.89 -5.77
C ARG A 278 24.69 -10.08 -4.31
N VAL A 279 23.61 -10.79 -4.02
CA VAL A 279 23.19 -11.09 -2.63
C VAL A 279 24.28 -11.84 -1.87
N ASN A 280 25.05 -12.71 -2.54
CA ASN A 280 26.12 -13.48 -1.90
C ASN A 280 27.45 -12.72 -1.77
N ASN A 281 27.81 -11.91 -2.77
CA ASN A 281 29.17 -11.37 -2.89
C ASN A 281 29.28 -9.86 -2.63
N ASP A 282 28.17 -9.12 -2.59
CA ASP A 282 28.17 -7.67 -2.39
C ASP A 282 27.76 -7.32 -0.94
N PRO A 283 28.72 -7.08 -0.02
CA PRO A 283 28.42 -6.69 1.35
C PRO A 283 27.84 -5.27 1.45
N THR A 284 27.84 -4.52 0.35
CA THR A 284 27.37 -3.12 0.27
C THR A 284 26.05 -2.98 -0.46
N LEU A 285 25.34 -4.08 -0.73
CA LEU A 285 24.08 -4.01 -1.44
C LEU A 285 23.10 -3.12 -0.65
N PRO A 286 22.60 -2.01 -1.24
CA PRO A 286 21.66 -1.13 -0.57
C PRO A 286 20.44 -1.91 -0.10
N GLY A 287 20.06 -1.70 1.16
CA GLY A 287 18.87 -2.31 1.74
C GLY A 287 18.95 -3.82 1.96
N ILE A 288 20.13 -4.45 1.90
CA ILE A 288 20.34 -5.79 2.47
C ILE A 288 21.22 -5.70 3.71
N SER A 289 20.74 -6.27 4.82
CA SER A 289 21.48 -6.34 6.08
C SER A 289 22.00 -7.77 6.33
N ARG A 290 23.27 -7.87 6.71
CA ARG A 290 23.78 -9.08 7.37
C ARG A 290 23.48 -8.91 8.86
N LYS A 291 22.82 -9.88 9.50
CA LYS A 291 22.64 -9.88 10.96
C LYS A 291 24.00 -9.55 11.60
N ALA A 292 24.04 -8.52 12.46
CA ALA A 292 25.16 -8.35 13.36
C ALA A 292 25.22 -9.61 14.24
N GLN A 293 26.35 -10.30 14.22
CA GLN A 293 26.64 -11.39 15.15
C GLN A 293 26.76 -10.83 16.57
#